data_AF-E4Y3Q1-F1
#
_entry.id   AF-E4Y3Q1-F1
#
_cell.length_a   1.000
_cell.length_b   1.000
_cell.length_c   1.000
_cell.angle_alpha   90.00
_cell.angle_beta   90.00
_cell.angle_gamma   90.00
#
_symmetry.space_group_name_H-M   'P 1'
#
loop_
_entity.id
_entity.type
_entity.pdbx_description
1 polymer ?
#
loop_
_entity_poly.entity_id
_entity_poly.type
_entity_poly.pdbx_seq_one_letter_code
_entity_poly.pdbx_strand_id
1 'polypeptide(L)'
;MAVLQDTLVNNKNKKGDLENQVDLCSKKLVRAKQLIESLGGEKDRWTEMAHKLGIQYENLTGDVLISSGVVAYLGAFTSVYRDDAIKEWRELCIAEKIPCSDNFALAGVLGDPVKIRAWNIAGLPSDSFSIDNGIIIANSTRWPLLIDPQGQANKWIKNMEKSNNLHVIKLTDSDFV
;
A
#
# COMPACT_ATOMS: atom_id res chain seq x y z
N MET A 1 4.08 -77.29 6.82
CA MET A 1 4.77 -76.41 5.86
C MET A 1 3.90 -75.23 5.42
N ALA A 2 2.63 -75.44 5.02
CA ALA A 2 1.74 -74.34 4.60
C ALA A 2 1.53 -73.22 5.64
N VAL A 3 1.33 -73.57 6.92
CA VAL A 3 1.13 -72.58 8.02
C VAL A 3 2.33 -71.67 8.23
N LEU A 4 3.55 -72.21 8.09
CA LEU A 4 4.79 -71.43 8.19
C LEU A 4 4.96 -70.49 6.98
N GLN A 5 4.53 -70.92 5.79
CA GLN A 5 4.54 -70.10 4.58
C GLN A 5 3.59 -68.90 4.72
N ASP A 6 2.37 -69.13 5.20
CA ASP A 6 1.36 -68.10 5.45
C ASP A 6 1.81 -67.10 6.53
N THR A 7 2.42 -67.61 7.60
CA THR A 7 2.97 -66.77 8.68
C THR A 7 4.12 -65.89 8.16
N LEU A 8 4.94 -66.41 7.24
CA LEU A 8 6.05 -65.68 6.64
C LEU A 8 5.56 -64.59 5.68
N VAL A 9 4.49 -64.85 4.90
CA VAL A 9 3.84 -63.85 4.04
C VAL A 9 3.19 -62.74 4.89
N ASN A 10 2.45 -63.10 5.93
CA ASN A 10 1.83 -62.11 6.83
C ASN A 10 2.86 -61.22 7.54
N ASN A 11 3.99 -61.79 7.99
CA ASN A 11 5.06 -61.00 8.60
C ASN A 11 5.78 -60.10 7.59
N LYS A 12 5.94 -60.54 6.33
CA LYS A 12 6.48 -59.69 5.25
C LYS A 12 5.55 -58.51 4.92
N ASN A 13 4.24 -58.75 4.88
CA ASN A 13 3.26 -57.69 4.65
C ASN A 13 3.24 -56.70 5.81
N LYS A 14 3.20 -57.17 7.07
CA LYS A 14 3.33 -56.31 8.26
C LYS A 14 4.61 -55.49 8.26
N LYS A 15 5.73 -56.08 7.84
CA LYS A 15 7.00 -55.35 7.70
C LYS A 15 6.87 -54.21 6.69
N GLY A 16 6.31 -54.48 5.50
CA GLY A 16 6.09 -53.45 4.47
C GLY A 16 5.14 -52.34 4.93
N ASP A 17 4.07 -52.68 5.65
CA ASP A 17 3.13 -51.69 6.20
C ASP A 17 3.80 -50.79 7.26
N LEU A 18 4.63 -51.36 8.13
CA LEU A 18 5.39 -50.59 9.11
C LEU A 18 6.43 -49.68 8.45
N GLU A 19 7.14 -50.18 7.43
CA GLU A 19 8.09 -49.37 6.65
C GLU A 19 7.38 -48.18 5.97
N ASN A 20 6.20 -48.39 5.40
CA ASN A 20 5.38 -47.34 4.81
C ASN A 20 4.88 -46.33 5.85
N GLN A 21 4.49 -46.78 7.05
CA GLN A 21 4.08 -45.88 8.14
C GLN A 21 5.24 -45.03 8.64
N VAL A 22 6.44 -45.60 8.76
CA VAL A 22 7.65 -44.89 9.17
C VAL A 22 8.04 -43.84 8.13
N ASP A 23 8.00 -44.18 6.83
CA ASP A 23 8.26 -43.23 5.75
C ASP A 23 7.23 -42.09 5.72
N LEU A 24 5.94 -42.41 5.85
CA LEU A 24 4.88 -41.40 5.91
C LEU A 24 5.03 -40.47 7.12
N CYS A 25 5.35 -41.03 8.28
CA CYS A 25 5.59 -40.25 9.50
C CYS A 25 6.81 -39.33 9.33
N SER A 26 7.90 -39.84 8.77
CA SER A 26 9.12 -39.06 8.49
C SER A 26 8.82 -37.89 7.54
N LYS A 27 8.08 -38.13 6.46
CA LYS A 27 7.64 -37.07 5.53
C LYS A 27 6.76 -36.03 6.21
N LYS A 28 5.82 -36.44 7.07
CA LYS A 28 4.99 -35.51 7.84
C LYS A 28 5.83 -34.66 8.80
N LEU A 29 6.82 -35.26 9.45
CA LEU A 29 7.71 -34.56 10.39
C LEU A 29 8.57 -33.52 9.69
N VAL A 30 9.11 -33.84 8.50
CA VAL A 30 9.84 -32.88 7.65
C VAL A 30 8.95 -31.69 7.27
N ARG A 31 7.72 -31.95 6.82
CA ARG A 31 6.76 -30.88 6.46
C ARG A 31 6.37 -30.02 7.65
N ALA A 32 6.10 -30.64 8.81
CA ALA A 32 5.78 -29.93 10.03
C ALA A 32 6.94 -29.02 10.47
N LYS A 33 8.18 -29.52 10.38
CA LYS A 33 9.38 -28.71 10.68
C LYS A 33 9.50 -27.50 9.75
N GLN A 34 9.34 -27.69 8.44
CA GLN A 34 9.35 -26.60 7.47
C GLN A 34 8.26 -25.55 7.76
N LEU A 35 7.07 -25.99 8.16
CA LEU A 35 5.97 -25.09 8.50
C LEU A 35 6.23 -24.31 9.80
N ILE A 36 6.83 -24.94 10.80
CA ILE A 36 7.22 -24.25 12.04
C ILE A 36 8.32 -23.21 11.75
N GLU A 37 9.28 -23.54 10.90
CA GLU A 37 10.36 -22.64 10.50
C GLU A 37 9.82 -21.44 9.70
N SER A 38 8.93 -21.66 8.73
CA SER A 38 8.30 -20.57 7.99
C SER A 38 7.40 -19.69 8.88
N LEU A 39 6.69 -20.31 9.83
CA LEU A 39 5.85 -19.59 10.79
C LEU A 39 6.67 -18.75 11.77
N GLY A 40 7.89 -19.20 12.12
CA GLY A 40 8.83 -18.43 12.93
C GLY A 40 9.21 -17.10 12.28
N GLY A 41 9.62 -17.15 11.01
CA GLY A 41 9.94 -15.91 10.26
C GLY A 41 8.73 -15.00 10.09
N GLU A 42 7.53 -15.57 9.89
CA GLU A 42 6.30 -14.80 9.77
C GLU A 42 5.90 -14.12 11.09
N LYS A 43 6.09 -14.81 12.22
CA LYS A 43 5.86 -14.24 13.56
C LYS A 43 6.74 -13.02 13.79
N ASP A 44 8.03 -13.10 13.48
CA ASP A 44 8.96 -11.97 13.67
C ASP A 44 8.54 -10.79 12.80
N ARG A 45 8.19 -11.05 11.54
CA ARG A 45 7.68 -10.03 10.62
C ARG A 45 6.41 -9.35 11.14
N TRP A 46 5.42 -10.11 11.59
CA TRP A 46 4.18 -9.56 12.15
C TRP A 46 4.41 -8.78 13.43
N THR A 47 5.36 -9.23 14.26
CA THR A 47 5.74 -8.52 15.49
C THR A 47 6.34 -7.16 15.16
N GLU A 48 7.23 -7.10 14.16
CA GLU A 48 7.81 -5.85 13.68
C GLU A 48 6.74 -4.94 13.04
N MET A 49 5.83 -5.50 12.24
CA MET A 49 4.72 -4.75 11.64
C MET A 49 3.79 -4.17 12.69
N ALA A 50 3.44 -4.94 13.73
CA ALA A 50 2.60 -4.48 14.83
C ALA A 50 3.26 -3.33 15.59
N HIS A 51 4.58 -3.41 15.83
CA HIS A 51 5.33 -2.32 16.44
C HIS A 51 5.32 -1.05 15.58
N LYS A 52 5.58 -1.18 14.28
CA LYS A 52 5.52 -0.06 13.33
C LYS A 52 4.13 0.58 13.27
N LEU A 53 3.08 -0.24 13.27
CA LEU A 53 1.70 0.23 13.29
C LEU A 53 1.35 0.97 14.59
N GLY A 54 1.90 0.52 15.73
CA GLY A 54 1.77 1.24 17.00
C GLY A 54 2.32 2.66 16.93
N ILE A 55 3.52 2.83 16.38
CA ILE A 55 4.13 4.16 16.18
C ILE A 55 3.28 5.03 15.25
N GLN A 56 2.80 4.45 14.13
CA GLN A 56 1.93 5.17 13.20
C GLN A 56 0.61 5.60 13.85
N TYR A 57 0.04 4.75 14.71
CA TYR A 57 -1.19 5.05 15.43
C TYR A 57 -1.03 6.24 16.37
N GLU A 58 0.08 6.32 17.09
CA GLU A 58 0.38 7.46 17.97
C GLU A 58 0.50 8.77 17.19
N ASN A 59 1.18 8.76 16.04
CA ASN A 59 1.42 9.94 15.21
C ASN A 59 0.25 10.32 14.30
N LEU A 60 -0.76 9.45 14.18
CA LEU A 60 -1.84 9.57 13.19
C LEU A 60 -2.57 10.92 13.25
N THR A 61 -2.81 11.42 14.46
CA THR A 61 -3.58 12.66 14.67
C THR A 61 -2.90 13.86 14.01
N GLY A 62 -1.60 14.03 14.25
CA GLY A 62 -0.83 15.12 13.67
C GLY A 62 -0.60 14.95 12.17
N ASP A 63 -0.34 13.73 11.72
CA ASP A 63 -0.16 13.42 10.29
C ASP A 63 -1.42 13.71 9.48
N VAL A 64 -2.62 13.38 10.00
CA VAL A 64 -3.90 13.71 9.37
C VAL A 64 -4.18 15.21 9.39
N LEU A 65 -3.84 15.91 10.47
CA LEU A 65 -4.00 17.36 10.59
C LEU A 65 -3.19 18.09 9.51
N ILE A 66 -1.90 17.77 9.39
CA ILE A 66 -1.00 18.36 8.39
C ILE A 66 -1.51 18.01 6.98
N SER A 67 -1.86 16.75 6.73
CA SER A 67 -2.37 16.29 5.42
C SER A 67 -3.63 17.06 5.00
N SER A 68 -4.54 17.31 5.94
CA SER A 68 -5.75 18.10 5.70
C SER A 68 -5.42 19.54 5.32
N GLY A 69 -4.44 20.16 5.98
CA GLY A 69 -3.92 21.47 5.62
C GLY A 69 -3.31 21.50 4.22
N VAL A 70 -2.55 20.46 3.85
CA VAL A 70 -1.93 20.34 2.51
C VAL A 70 -3.01 20.29 1.43
N VAL A 71 -4.04 19.45 1.59
CA VAL A 71 -5.14 19.32 0.63
C VAL A 71 -5.96 20.61 0.53
N ALA A 72 -6.21 21.28 1.65
CA ALA A 72 -7.06 22.47 1.69
C ALA A 72 -6.36 23.74 1.17
N TYR A 73 -5.08 23.94 1.48
CA TYR A 73 -4.40 25.22 1.28
C TYR A 73 -3.23 25.15 0.31
N LEU A 74 -2.51 24.03 0.24
CA LEU A 74 -1.19 24.01 -0.40
C LEU A 74 -1.22 23.63 -1.89
N GLY A 75 -2.38 23.24 -2.43
CA GLY A 75 -2.53 22.80 -3.83
C GLY A 75 -2.00 23.77 -4.88
N ALA A 76 -2.07 25.08 -4.64
CA ALA A 76 -1.62 26.11 -5.59
C ALA A 76 -0.11 26.42 -5.54
N PHE A 77 0.61 25.93 -4.53
CA PHE A 77 1.99 26.33 -4.26
C PHE A 77 3.03 25.34 -4.82
N THR A 78 4.27 25.82 -4.96
CA THR A 78 5.42 25.03 -5.43
C THR A 78 5.92 24.08 -4.34
N SER A 79 6.63 23.01 -4.75
CA SER A 79 7.18 22.01 -3.80
C SER A 79 7.95 22.65 -2.64
N VAL A 80 8.86 23.58 -2.92
CA VAL A 80 9.69 24.24 -1.90
C VAL A 80 8.82 24.95 -0.85
N TYR A 81 7.81 25.70 -1.28
CA TYR A 81 6.92 26.38 -0.35
C TYR A 81 6.08 25.40 0.47
N ARG A 82 5.65 24.28 -0.15
CA ARG A 82 4.94 23.24 0.59
C ARG A 82 5.82 22.62 1.66
N ASP A 83 7.06 22.32 1.34
CA ASP A 83 8.03 21.72 2.27
C ASP A 83 8.30 22.64 3.46
N ASP A 84 8.48 23.95 3.20
CA ASP A 84 8.67 24.96 4.25
C ASP A 84 7.42 25.08 5.15
N ALA A 85 6.22 25.15 4.55
CA ALA A 85 4.97 25.25 5.30
C ALA A 85 4.68 24.00 6.15
N ILE A 86 4.91 22.81 5.58
CA ILE A 86 4.75 21.53 6.30
C ILE A 86 5.71 21.47 7.48
N LYS A 87 6.95 21.92 7.30
CA LYS A 87 7.95 21.96 8.38
C LYS A 87 7.50 22.90 9.52
N GLU A 88 7.06 24.11 9.20
CA GLU A 88 6.53 25.05 10.19
C GLU A 88 5.31 24.48 10.92
N TRP A 89 4.36 23.89 10.19
CA TRP A 89 3.18 23.26 10.80
C TRP A 89 3.52 22.09 11.69
N ARG A 90 4.54 21.31 11.33
CA ARG A 90 5.06 20.23 12.18
C ARG A 90 5.66 20.77 13.48
N GLU A 91 6.48 21.82 13.40
CA GLU A 91 7.06 22.47 14.57
C GLU A 91 5.98 22.99 15.53
N LEU A 92 4.91 23.58 14.97
CA LEU A 92 3.74 24.00 15.75
C LEU A 92 3.00 22.83 16.40
N CYS A 93 2.78 21.72 15.67
CA CYS A 93 2.15 20.52 16.25
C CYS A 93 2.94 19.99 17.45
N ILE A 94 4.28 19.94 17.34
CA ILE A 94 5.16 19.50 18.43
C ILE A 94 5.07 20.45 19.62
N ALA A 95 5.06 21.77 19.38
CA ALA A 95 4.91 22.77 20.44
C ALA A 95 3.58 22.60 21.19
N GLU A 96 2.51 22.26 20.49
CA GLU A 96 1.18 21.98 21.04
C GLU A 96 1.01 20.53 21.57
N LYS A 97 2.09 19.75 21.61
CA LYS A 97 2.09 18.35 22.07
C LYS A 97 1.19 17.41 21.25
N ILE A 98 1.01 17.73 19.97
CA ILE A 98 0.35 16.86 19.00
C ILE A 98 1.43 15.96 18.37
N PRO A 99 1.34 14.63 18.54
CA PRO A 99 2.31 13.70 17.96
C PRO A 99 2.20 13.69 16.43
N CYS A 100 3.36 13.81 15.76
CA CYS A 100 3.50 13.79 14.31
C CYS A 100 4.73 12.96 13.92
N SER A 101 4.68 12.33 12.75
CA SER A 101 5.83 11.61 12.20
C SER A 101 7.01 12.55 11.94
N ASP A 102 8.24 12.05 12.15
CA ASP A 102 9.49 12.80 11.86
C ASP A 102 9.64 13.15 10.39
N ASN A 103 9.35 12.18 9.53
CA ASN A 103 9.37 12.33 8.09
C ASN A 103 7.93 12.26 7.56
N PHE A 104 7.26 13.41 7.54
CA PHE A 104 5.92 13.51 6.95
C PHE A 104 5.98 13.31 5.44
N ALA A 105 5.08 12.48 4.90
CA ALA A 105 4.87 12.33 3.48
C ALA A 105 3.37 12.19 3.20
N LEU A 106 2.81 13.08 2.38
CA LEU A 106 1.37 13.08 2.06
C LEU A 106 0.92 11.74 1.45
N ALA A 107 1.74 11.18 0.55
CA ALA A 107 1.52 9.86 -0.03
C ALA A 107 1.54 8.70 0.99
N GLY A 108 2.24 8.85 2.12
CA GLY A 108 2.21 7.87 3.20
C GLY A 108 0.91 7.89 4.02
N VAL A 109 0.22 9.04 4.07
CA VAL A 109 -0.98 9.23 4.89
C VAL A 109 -2.26 9.08 4.08
N LEU A 110 -2.35 9.76 2.93
CA LEU A 110 -3.55 9.80 2.07
C LEU A 110 -3.36 9.08 0.73
N GLY A 111 -2.16 8.58 0.45
CA GLY A 111 -1.86 7.87 -0.79
C GLY A 111 -2.28 6.41 -0.74
N ASP A 112 -3.01 5.98 -1.77
CA ASP A 112 -3.29 4.57 -2.03
C ASP A 112 -2.31 4.07 -3.10
N PRO A 113 -1.40 3.12 -2.80
CA PRO A 113 -0.42 2.62 -3.77
C PRO A 113 -1.05 2.05 -5.05
N VAL A 114 -2.26 1.49 -4.98
CA VAL A 114 -2.97 0.94 -6.14
C VAL A 114 -3.47 2.08 -7.03
N LYS A 115 -4.05 3.14 -6.44
CA LYS A 115 -4.49 4.33 -7.18
C LYS A 115 -3.31 5.08 -7.79
N ILE A 116 -2.24 5.29 -7.02
CA ILE A 116 -1.01 5.94 -7.51
C ILE A 116 -0.45 5.19 -8.72
N ARG A 117 -0.40 3.86 -8.65
CA ARG A 117 0.03 3.04 -9.78
C ARG A 117 -0.87 3.20 -11.00
N ALA A 118 -2.19 3.24 -10.80
CA ALA A 118 -3.14 3.48 -11.88
C ALA A 118 -2.93 4.87 -12.52
N TRP A 119 -2.68 5.90 -11.70
CA TRP A 119 -2.36 7.24 -12.19
C TRP A 119 -1.09 7.28 -13.03
N ASN A 120 -0.03 6.58 -12.59
CA ASN A 120 1.22 6.48 -13.34
C ASN A 120 1.01 5.79 -14.69
N ILE A 121 0.21 4.73 -14.74
CA ILE A 121 -0.18 4.07 -16.00
C ILE A 121 -0.98 5.02 -16.91
N ALA A 122 -1.83 5.86 -16.32
CA ALA A 122 -2.58 6.88 -17.05
C ALA A 122 -1.72 8.09 -17.48
N GLY A 123 -0.44 8.13 -17.13
CA GLY A 123 0.52 9.15 -17.57
C GLY A 123 0.77 10.28 -16.57
N LEU A 124 0.39 10.12 -15.30
CA LEU A 124 0.90 10.97 -14.22
C LEU A 124 2.39 10.67 -14.02
N PRO A 125 3.27 11.68 -13.91
CA PRO A 125 4.66 11.45 -13.56
C PRO A 125 4.81 10.82 -12.17
N SER A 126 5.84 10.00 -11.99
CA SER A 126 6.09 9.27 -10.75
C SER A 126 6.89 10.06 -9.70
N ASP A 127 7.11 11.36 -9.89
CA ASP A 127 7.76 12.20 -8.90
C ASP A 127 6.79 12.55 -7.75
N SER A 128 7.35 12.90 -6.58
CA SER A 128 6.57 13.17 -5.36
C SER A 128 5.60 14.33 -5.55
N PHE A 129 6.00 15.40 -6.24
CA PHE A 129 5.17 16.58 -6.44
C PHE A 129 3.94 16.27 -7.32
N SER A 130 4.12 15.51 -8.39
CA SER A 130 3.04 15.04 -9.25
C SER A 130 2.08 14.10 -8.52
N ILE A 131 2.61 13.18 -7.72
CA ILE A 131 1.82 12.26 -6.89
C ILE A 131 1.01 13.06 -5.85
N ASP A 132 1.62 14.04 -5.18
CA ASP A 132 0.92 14.88 -4.21
C ASP A 132 -0.23 15.66 -4.86
N ASN A 133 -0.01 16.22 -6.05
CA ASN A 133 -1.09 16.85 -6.80
C ASN A 133 -2.23 15.87 -7.14
N GLY A 134 -1.89 14.63 -7.52
CA GLY A 134 -2.87 13.56 -7.72
C GLY A 134 -3.67 13.24 -6.46
N ILE A 135 -3.01 13.19 -5.30
CA ILE A 135 -3.65 12.95 -4.00
C ILE A 135 -4.57 14.12 -3.62
N ILE A 136 -4.12 15.37 -3.81
CA ILE A 136 -4.92 16.57 -3.53
C ILE A 136 -6.18 16.56 -4.40
N ILE A 137 -6.06 16.26 -5.70
CA ILE A 137 -7.19 16.17 -6.63
C ILE A 137 -8.17 15.08 -6.18
N ALA A 138 -7.67 13.90 -5.80
CA ALA A 138 -8.50 12.77 -5.39
C ALA A 138 -9.21 12.96 -4.04
N ASN A 139 -8.68 13.80 -3.15
CA ASN A 139 -9.21 14.05 -1.81
C ASN A 139 -9.85 15.44 -1.66
N SER A 140 -9.85 16.28 -2.70
CA SER A 140 -10.49 17.58 -2.69
C SER A 140 -12.02 17.43 -2.79
N THR A 141 -12.74 18.13 -1.93
CA THR A 141 -14.21 18.22 -1.99
C THR A 141 -14.69 19.24 -3.04
N ARG A 142 -13.80 20.12 -3.50
CA ARG A 142 -14.08 21.14 -4.51
C ARG A 142 -13.53 20.72 -5.87
N TRP A 143 -14.16 21.22 -6.93
CA TRP A 143 -13.65 21.05 -8.29
C TRP A 143 -12.24 21.64 -8.41
N PRO A 144 -11.22 20.82 -8.77
CA PRO A 144 -9.85 21.29 -8.84
C PRO A 144 -9.63 22.16 -10.08
N LEU A 145 -8.94 23.28 -9.90
CA LEU A 145 -8.42 24.09 -10.99
C LEU A 145 -6.95 23.72 -11.22
N LEU A 146 -6.63 23.17 -12.38
CA LEU A 146 -5.27 22.74 -12.71
C LEU A 146 -4.53 23.83 -13.49
N ILE A 147 -3.40 24.28 -12.94
CA ILE A 147 -2.45 25.17 -13.62
C ILE A 147 -1.40 24.29 -14.30
N ASP A 148 -1.63 23.97 -15.58
CA ASP A 148 -0.84 22.96 -16.32
C ASP A 148 -0.31 23.52 -17.66
N PRO A 149 0.81 24.26 -17.65
CA PRO A 149 1.38 24.84 -18.87
C PRO A 149 1.91 23.78 -19.84
N GLN A 150 2.24 22.58 -19.36
CA GLN A 150 2.81 21.51 -20.17
C GLN A 150 1.75 20.54 -20.72
N GLY A 151 0.49 20.68 -20.28
CA GLY A 151 -0.62 19.81 -20.69
C GLY A 151 -0.50 18.38 -20.17
N GLN A 152 0.34 18.13 -19.15
CA GLN A 152 0.55 16.79 -18.59
C GLN A 152 -0.68 16.31 -17.82
N ALA A 153 -1.21 17.15 -16.94
CA ALA A 153 -2.38 16.83 -16.15
C ALA A 153 -3.63 16.70 -17.04
N ASN A 154 -3.75 17.52 -18.08
CA ASN A 154 -4.81 17.37 -19.08
C ASN A 154 -4.77 15.99 -19.77
N LYS A 155 -3.59 15.53 -20.20
CA LYS A 155 -3.42 14.18 -20.78
C LYS A 155 -3.76 13.09 -19.77
N TRP A 156 -3.30 13.23 -18.52
CA TRP A 156 -3.56 12.29 -17.45
C TRP A 156 -5.06 12.13 -17.16
N ILE A 157 -5.81 13.23 -16.97
CA ILE A 157 -7.26 13.19 -16.72
C ILE A 157 -8.00 12.55 -17.90
N LYS A 158 -7.66 12.94 -19.13
CA LYS A 158 -8.25 12.31 -20.34
C LYS A 158 -7.99 10.82 -20.43
N ASN A 159 -6.81 10.37 -20.04
CA ASN A 159 -6.45 8.96 -20.02
C ASN A 159 -7.17 8.19 -18.92
N MET A 160 -7.30 8.78 -17.73
CA MET A 160 -7.99 8.19 -16.59
C MET A 160 -9.49 8.01 -16.87
N GLU A 161 -10.12 8.98 -17.52
CA GLU A 161 -11.56 9.00 -17.81
C GLU A 161 -11.92 8.39 -19.18
N LYS A 162 -11.00 7.64 -19.82
CA LYS A 162 -11.24 7.03 -21.15
C LYS A 162 -12.49 6.15 -21.20
N SER A 163 -12.78 5.42 -20.12
CA SER A 163 -13.95 4.55 -20.02
C SER A 163 -15.23 5.30 -19.68
N ASN A 164 -15.13 6.57 -19.26
CA ASN A 164 -16.21 7.31 -18.60
C ASN A 164 -16.82 8.40 -19.49
N ASN A 165 -16.58 8.35 -20.81
CA ASN A 165 -17.11 9.31 -21.79
C ASN A 165 -16.90 10.78 -21.37
N LEU A 166 -15.65 11.13 -21.02
CA LEU A 166 -15.29 12.50 -20.66
C LEU A 166 -15.62 13.49 -21.80
N HIS A 167 -16.48 14.47 -21.50
CA HIS A 167 -16.77 15.58 -22.40
C HIS A 167 -15.81 16.74 -22.09
N VAL A 168 -15.19 17.29 -23.13
CA VAL A 168 -14.22 18.37 -23.00
C VAL A 168 -14.78 19.60 -23.70
N ILE A 169 -14.99 20.66 -22.93
CA ILE A 169 -15.55 21.93 -23.40
C ILE A 169 -14.57 23.06 -23.11
N LYS A 170 -14.61 24.11 -23.92
CA LYS A 170 -13.92 25.38 -23.67
C LYS A 170 -14.93 26.51 -23.54
N LEU A 171 -14.62 27.50 -22.72
CA LEU A 171 -15.41 28.72 -22.58
C LEU A 171 -15.56 29.51 -23.90
N THR A 172 -14.72 29.23 -24.89
CA THR A 172 -14.73 29.85 -26.21
C THR A 172 -15.59 29.11 -27.24
N ASP A 173 -16.12 27.92 -26.92
CA ASP A 173 -16.89 27.13 -27.86
C ASP A 173 -18.27 27.78 -28.07
N SER A 174 -18.75 27.83 -29.32
CA SER A 174 -20.05 28.44 -29.66
C SER A 174 -21.23 27.80 -28.96
N ASP A 175 -21.09 26.52 -28.61
CA ASP A 175 -22.12 25.67 -28.00
C ASP A 175 -22.00 25.65 -26.46
N PHE A 176 -21.19 26.55 -25.87
CA PHE A 176 -21.07 26.72 -24.43
C PHE A 176 -22.29 27.47 -23.87
N VAL A 177 -23.44 26.80 -23.77
CA VAL A 177 -24.66 27.26 -23.07
C VAL A 177 -25.42 26.09 -22.47
#